data_AF-A0A060CBL5-F1
#
_entry.id   AF-A0A060CBL5-F1
#
_cell.length_a   1.000
_cell.length_b   1.000
_cell.length_c   1.000
_cell.angle_alpha   90.00
_cell.angle_beta   90.00
_cell.angle_gamma   90.00
#
_symmetry.space_group_name_H-M   'P 1'
#
loop_
_entity.id
_entity.type
_entity.pdbx_description
1 polymer ?
#
loop_
_entity_poly.entity_id
_entity_poly.type
_entity_poly.pdbx_seq_one_letter_code
_entity_poly.pdbx_strand_id
1 'polypeptide(L)'
;KNNHYTPVSIDQILVAHAGGKPLPPKAVVLTFDDGYSSFYHRVYPLLKAYHWPGLLAPVGAWLDTPLSRPVDFGGLITPRVNFATWDQVTEMSHSGLVEIGAHTYNSHHGILANPQGNTEPAIASHQYFPQTG
;
A
#
# COMPACT_ATOMS: atom_id res chain seq x y z
N LYS A 1 15.62 6.29 15.88
CA LYS A 1 16.90 7.04 15.98
C LYS A 1 17.87 6.43 16.99
N ASN A 2 17.43 6.08 18.21
CA ASN A 2 18.33 5.64 19.29
C ASN A 2 19.06 4.29 19.09
N ASN A 3 18.60 3.46 18.15
CA ASN A 3 19.21 2.14 17.86
C ASN A 3 20.02 2.11 16.55
N HIS A 4 20.31 3.28 15.97
CA HIS A 4 21.09 3.48 14.73
C HIS A 4 20.50 2.85 13.46
N TYR A 5 19.17 2.71 13.38
CA TYR A 5 18.49 2.39 12.12
C TYR A 5 18.43 3.61 11.21
N THR A 6 18.68 3.40 9.91
CA THR A 6 18.69 4.46 8.89
C THR A 6 17.61 4.18 7.85
N PRO A 7 16.54 5.00 7.78
CA PRO A 7 15.55 4.88 6.73
C PRO A 7 16.16 5.11 5.34
N VAL A 8 15.80 4.25 4.39
CA VAL A 8 16.27 4.31 3.00
C VAL A 8 15.10 4.25 2.02
N SER A 9 15.24 4.91 0.87
CA SER A 9 14.25 4.89 -0.20
C SER A 9 14.37 3.62 -1.06
N ILE A 10 13.32 3.35 -1.85
CA ILE A 10 13.37 2.26 -2.83
C ILE A 10 14.46 2.51 -3.88
N ASP A 11 14.64 3.73 -4.36
CA ASP A 11 15.74 4.08 -5.27
C ASP A 11 17.12 3.71 -4.73
N GLN A 12 17.37 3.96 -3.43
CA GLN A 12 18.63 3.59 -2.80
C GLN A 12 18.84 2.07 -2.80
N ILE A 13 17.76 1.29 -2.62
CA ILE A 13 17.80 -0.17 -2.69
C ILE A 13 18.10 -0.62 -4.12
N LEU A 14 17.43 -0.04 -5.11
CA LEU A 14 17.64 -0.35 -6.52
C LEU A 14 19.09 -0.05 -6.96
N VAL A 15 19.63 1.09 -6.56
CA VAL A 15 21.04 1.46 -6.81
C VAL A 15 22.00 0.46 -6.15
N ALA A 16 21.77 0.10 -4.88
CA ALA A 16 22.61 -0.86 -4.18
C ALA A 16 22.54 -2.26 -4.83
N HIS A 17 21.34 -2.69 -5.23
CA HIS A 17 21.12 -3.96 -5.92
C HIS A 17 21.86 -4.02 -7.26
N ALA A 18 21.91 -2.92 -8.01
CA ALA A 18 22.64 -2.80 -9.27
C ALA A 18 24.17 -2.69 -9.11
N GLY A 19 24.72 -2.93 -7.91
CA GLY A 19 26.16 -2.84 -7.63
C GLY A 19 26.67 -1.40 -7.43
N GLY A 20 25.77 -0.43 -7.25
CA GLY A 20 26.10 0.94 -6.93
C GLY A 20 26.47 1.14 -5.46
N LYS A 21 26.20 2.34 -4.93
CA LYS A 21 26.49 2.68 -3.54
C LYS A 21 25.77 1.69 -2.59
N PRO A 22 26.49 1.03 -1.66
CA PRO A 22 25.87 0.11 -0.72
C PRO A 22 24.93 0.84 0.25
N LEU A 23 23.93 0.12 0.75
CA LEU A 23 23.05 0.61 1.81
C LEU A 23 23.84 0.84 3.11
N PRO A 24 23.44 1.83 3.94
CA PRO A 24 24.05 2.03 5.24
C PRO A 24 23.80 0.81 6.16
N PRO A 25 24.68 0.56 7.14
CA PRO A 25 24.39 -0.43 8.19
C PRO A 25 23.04 -0.15 8.85
N LYS A 26 22.27 -1.22 9.15
CA LYS A 26 20.93 -1.14 9.74
C LYS A 26 19.96 -0.27 8.90
N ALA A 27 20.05 -0.36 7.58
CA ALA A 27 19.05 0.22 6.68
C ALA A 27 17.65 -0.35 6.96
N VAL A 28 16.63 0.51 6.91
CA VAL A 28 15.21 0.12 7.04
C VAL A 28 14.37 0.82 5.99
N VAL A 29 13.34 0.14 5.50
CA VAL A 29 12.30 0.73 4.66
C VAL A 29 11.04 0.86 5.49
N LEU A 30 10.38 2.01 5.39
CA LEU A 30 9.10 2.24 6.05
C LEU A 30 7.99 2.02 5.01
N THR A 31 7.22 0.96 5.15
CA THR A 31 6.11 0.62 4.24
C THR A 31 4.78 0.79 4.93
N PHE A 32 3.77 1.22 4.17
CA PHE A 32 2.41 1.44 4.62
C PHE A 32 1.45 0.94 3.54
N ASP A 33 0.51 0.09 3.93
CA ASP A 33 -0.35 -0.62 2.98
C ASP A 33 -1.77 -0.01 2.94
N ASP A 34 -2.64 -0.59 2.11
CA ASP A 34 -4.07 -0.31 1.93
C ASP A 34 -4.44 1.05 1.33
N GLY A 35 -3.67 2.11 1.59
CA GLY A 35 -3.99 3.46 1.12
C GLY A 35 -4.94 4.23 2.04
N TYR A 36 -4.84 4.05 3.36
CA TYR A 36 -5.62 4.84 4.31
C TYR A 36 -5.29 6.35 4.25
N SER A 37 -6.29 7.21 4.45
CA SER A 37 -6.13 8.66 4.56
C SER A 37 -5.30 9.07 5.77
N SER A 38 -5.19 8.20 6.79
CA SER A 38 -4.31 8.39 7.94
C SER A 38 -2.83 8.47 7.53
N PHE A 39 -2.42 7.80 6.44
CA PHE A 39 -1.07 7.95 5.91
C PHE A 39 -0.84 9.40 5.48
N TYR A 40 -1.76 9.99 4.71
CA TYR A 40 -1.66 11.38 4.28
C TYR A 40 -1.75 12.38 5.44
N HIS A 41 -2.70 12.21 6.36
CA HIS A 41 -2.94 13.20 7.42
C HIS A 41 -2.01 13.08 8.63
N ARG A 42 -1.40 11.91 8.87
CA ARG A 42 -0.62 11.64 10.09
C ARG A 42 0.80 11.21 9.80
N VAL A 43 1.01 10.28 8.87
CA VAL A 43 2.34 9.72 8.58
C VAL A 43 3.16 10.65 7.69
N TYR A 44 2.60 11.10 6.58
CA TYR A 44 3.29 11.94 5.60
C TYR A 44 3.86 13.25 6.19
N PRO A 45 3.16 13.98 7.10
CA PRO A 45 3.75 15.13 7.79
C PRO A 45 4.99 14.75 8.62
N LEU A 46 5.02 13.56 9.23
CA LEU A 46 6.18 13.07 9.97
C LEU A 46 7.32 12.70 9.03
N LEU A 47 7.04 12.01 7.91
CA LEU A 47 8.04 11.74 6.88
C LEU A 47 8.70 13.03 6.39
N LYS A 48 7.91 14.07 6.14
CA LYS A 48 8.40 15.42 5.81
C LYS A 48 9.27 16.01 6.92
N ALA A 49 8.78 16.01 8.15
CA ALA A 49 9.49 16.61 9.30
C ALA A 49 10.83 15.93 9.60
N TYR A 50 10.93 14.62 9.36
CA TYR A 50 12.16 13.87 9.57
C TYR A 50 13.04 13.73 8.31
N HIS A 51 12.56 14.17 7.15
CA HIS A 51 13.14 13.89 5.84
C HIS A 51 13.39 12.39 5.63
N TRP A 52 12.41 11.59 6.01
CA TRP A 52 12.48 10.14 5.91
C TRP A 52 11.70 9.65 4.70
N PRO A 53 12.28 8.78 3.87
CA PRO A 53 11.55 8.14 2.80
C PRO A 53 10.54 7.12 3.36
N GLY A 54 9.48 6.89 2.60
CA GLY A 54 8.50 5.83 2.85
C GLY A 54 7.92 5.28 1.56
N LEU A 55 7.20 4.17 1.66
CA LEU A 55 6.43 3.57 0.59
C LEU A 55 4.96 3.47 1.00
N LEU A 56 4.06 3.89 0.12
CA LEU A 56 2.63 3.65 0.22
C LEU A 56 2.20 2.66 -0.85
N ALA A 57 1.55 1.56 -0.47
CA ALA A 57 0.94 0.60 -1.39
C ALA A 57 -0.59 0.64 -1.27
N PRO A 58 -1.29 1.50 -2.04
CA PRO A 58 -2.74 1.53 -2.03
C PRO A 58 -3.36 0.42 -2.90
N VAL A 59 -4.58 0.02 -2.56
CA VAL A 59 -5.44 -0.78 -3.45
C VAL A 59 -6.16 0.17 -4.41
N GLY A 60 -5.96 -0.01 -5.71
CA GLY A 60 -6.44 0.96 -6.73
C GLY A 60 -7.95 1.22 -6.68
N ALA A 61 -8.77 0.15 -6.62
CA ALA A 61 -10.22 0.24 -6.63
C ALA A 61 -10.80 0.95 -5.38
N TRP A 62 -10.09 0.89 -4.24
CA TRP A 62 -10.50 1.61 -3.04
C TRP A 62 -10.31 3.12 -3.19
N LEU A 63 -9.24 3.56 -3.87
CA LEU A 63 -9.00 4.96 -4.19
C LEU A 63 -9.98 5.47 -5.26
N ASP A 64 -10.30 4.64 -6.25
CA ASP A 64 -11.27 4.92 -7.33
C ASP A 64 -12.72 5.03 -6.85
N THR A 65 -13.02 4.54 -5.65
CA THR A 65 -14.38 4.62 -5.11
C THR A 65 -14.81 6.09 -5.03
N PRO A 66 -15.97 6.48 -5.61
CA PRO A 66 -16.44 7.86 -5.58
C PRO A 66 -16.57 8.39 -4.15
N LEU A 67 -16.27 9.68 -3.93
CA LEU A 67 -16.33 10.31 -2.61
C LEU A 67 -17.69 10.16 -1.90
N SER A 68 -18.77 10.01 -2.68
CA SER A 68 -20.14 9.84 -2.21
C SER A 68 -20.55 8.40 -1.90
N ARG A 69 -19.65 7.42 -2.02
CA ARG A 69 -19.94 5.99 -1.83
C ARG A 69 -18.96 5.36 -0.83
N PRO A 70 -19.41 4.42 0.02
CA PRO A 70 -18.48 3.69 0.87
C PRO A 70 -17.60 2.74 0.03
N VAL A 71 -16.45 2.38 0.60
CA VAL A 71 -15.51 1.41 0.02
C VAL A 71 -15.90 0.01 0.48
N ASP A 72 -15.90 -0.95 -0.45
CA ASP A 72 -15.96 -2.37 -0.11
C ASP A 72 -14.54 -2.86 0.29
N PHE A 73 -14.27 -2.87 1.59
CA PHE A 73 -13.01 -3.33 2.15
C PHE A 73 -13.04 -4.85 2.35
N GLY A 74 -13.04 -5.59 1.24
CA GLY A 74 -13.02 -7.05 1.26
C GLY A 74 -14.25 -7.70 1.90
N GLY A 75 -15.43 -7.12 1.70
CA GLY A 75 -16.71 -7.50 2.30
C GLY A 75 -17.16 -6.60 3.44
N LEU A 76 -16.29 -5.70 3.93
CA LEU A 76 -16.61 -4.74 4.98
C LEU A 76 -16.87 -3.35 4.38
N ILE A 77 -18.13 -2.91 4.40
CA ILE A 77 -18.52 -1.58 3.93
C ILE A 77 -17.94 -0.51 4.88
N THR A 78 -16.98 0.26 4.36
CA THR A 78 -16.17 1.20 5.14
C THR A 78 -16.34 2.63 4.64
N PRO A 79 -16.41 3.65 5.52
CA PRO A 79 -16.52 5.04 5.11
C PRO A 79 -15.39 5.48 4.17
N ARG A 80 -15.74 6.17 3.07
CA ARG A 80 -14.77 6.61 2.05
C ARG A 80 -13.67 7.52 2.57
N VAL A 81 -13.97 8.31 3.60
CA VAL A 81 -13.03 9.21 4.28
C VAL A 81 -11.84 8.48 4.92
N ASN A 82 -11.95 7.17 5.15
CA ASN A 82 -10.86 6.38 5.71
C ASN A 82 -9.75 6.11 4.70
N PHE A 83 -10.01 6.25 3.39
CA PHE A 83 -9.05 5.98 2.32
C PHE A 83 -8.58 7.27 1.67
N ALA A 84 -7.34 7.27 1.17
CA ALA A 84 -6.76 8.41 0.48
C ALA A 84 -7.51 8.72 -0.83
N THR A 85 -7.32 9.93 -1.36
CA THR A 85 -7.76 10.30 -2.72
C THR A 85 -6.58 10.27 -3.68
N TRP A 86 -6.85 10.22 -4.99
CA TRP A 86 -5.80 10.34 -6.00
C TRP A 86 -5.04 11.66 -5.93
N ASP A 87 -5.71 12.76 -5.56
CA ASP A 87 -5.03 14.05 -5.35
C ASP A 87 -4.01 13.96 -4.21
N GLN A 88 -4.37 13.32 -3.10
CA GLN A 88 -3.46 13.09 -1.97
C GLN A 88 -2.29 12.19 -2.37
N VAL A 89 -2.54 11.11 -3.12
CA VAL A 89 -1.48 10.22 -3.63
C VAL A 89 -0.54 10.95 -4.57
N THR A 90 -1.09 11.79 -5.46
CA THR A 90 -0.31 12.61 -6.40
C THR A 90 0.55 13.64 -5.69
N GLU A 91 0.05 14.28 -4.63
CA GLU A 91 0.87 15.17 -3.81
C GLU A 91 2.04 14.42 -3.17
N MET A 92 1.76 13.25 -2.60
CA MET A 92 2.80 12.44 -1.93
C MET A 92 3.84 11.92 -2.93
N SER A 93 3.44 11.48 -4.12
CA SER A 93 4.38 10.99 -5.15
C SER A 93 5.31 12.09 -5.65
N HIS A 94 4.81 13.32 -5.80
CA HIS A 94 5.62 14.47 -6.22
C HIS A 94 6.54 15.02 -5.12
N SER A 95 6.43 14.53 -3.88
CA SER A 95 7.25 15.02 -2.76
C SER A 95 8.71 14.58 -2.81
N GLY A 96 9.02 13.53 -3.58
CA GLY A 96 10.33 12.86 -3.56
C GLY A 96 10.60 12.05 -2.29
N LEU A 97 9.62 11.93 -1.37
CA LEU A 97 9.74 11.17 -0.12
C LEU A 97 8.95 9.86 -0.15
N VAL A 98 7.89 9.77 -0.96
CA VAL A 98 6.97 8.62 -0.93
C VAL A 98 7.01 7.90 -2.27
N GLU A 99 7.49 6.66 -2.26
CA GLU A 99 7.31 5.71 -3.35
C GLU A 99 5.87 5.19 -3.35
N ILE A 100 5.24 5.09 -4.53
CA ILE A 100 3.90 4.52 -4.66
C ILE A 100 4.00 3.10 -5.23
N GLY A 101 3.82 2.10 -4.37
CA GLY A 101 3.74 0.70 -4.75
C GLY A 101 2.33 0.29 -5.16
N ALA A 102 2.17 -0.91 -5.74
CA ALA A 102 0.85 -1.47 -6.01
C ALA A 102 0.45 -2.48 -4.93
N HIS A 103 -0.76 -2.35 -4.39
CA HIS A 103 -1.38 -3.37 -3.54
C HIS A 103 -2.53 -4.10 -4.27
N THR A 104 -2.27 -4.42 -5.55
CA THR A 104 -3.26 -4.83 -6.56
C THR A 104 -4.23 -3.72 -6.96
N TYR A 105 -4.94 -3.92 -8.08
CA TYR A 105 -6.04 -3.03 -8.45
C TYR A 105 -7.31 -3.34 -7.65
N ASN A 106 -7.78 -4.58 -7.69
CA ASN A 106 -9.00 -5.02 -7.00
C ASN A 106 -8.94 -6.51 -6.60
N SER A 107 -7.81 -6.97 -6.07
CA SER A 107 -7.64 -8.36 -5.64
C SER A 107 -7.32 -8.47 -4.15
N HIS A 108 -7.61 -7.41 -3.38
CA HIS A 108 -7.47 -7.36 -1.93
C HIS A 108 -8.79 -7.73 -1.24
N HIS A 109 -9.32 -8.90 -1.56
CA HIS A 109 -10.54 -9.45 -0.98
C HIS A 109 -10.49 -10.99 -0.96
N GLY A 110 -11.46 -11.61 -0.29
CA GLY A 110 -11.66 -13.06 -0.35
C GLY A 110 -12.37 -13.50 -1.63
N ILE A 111 -12.03 -14.68 -2.14
CA ILE A 111 -12.76 -15.40 -3.19
C ILE A 111 -13.17 -16.78 -2.67
N LEU A 112 -14.26 -17.34 -3.19
CA LEU A 112 -14.63 -18.73 -2.94
C LEU A 112 -13.56 -19.64 -3.54
N ALA A 113 -12.86 -20.40 -2.71
CA ALA A 113 -11.70 -21.20 -3.13
C ALA A 113 -12.04 -22.69 -3.35
N ASN A 114 -13.17 -23.16 -2.81
CA ASN A 114 -13.57 -24.57 -2.90
C ASN A 114 -15.08 -24.78 -2.68
N PRO A 115 -15.61 -25.97 -3.06
CA PRO A 115 -17.02 -26.31 -2.88
C PRO A 115 -17.50 -26.34 -1.43
N GLN A 116 -16.60 -26.39 -0.44
CA GLN A 116 -16.98 -26.35 0.98
C GLN A 116 -17.34 -24.94 1.47
N GLY A 117 -17.19 -23.90 0.64
CA GLY A 117 -17.54 -22.54 1.01
C GLY A 117 -16.39 -21.73 1.61
N ASN A 118 -15.15 -22.22 1.61
CA ASN A 118 -14.04 -21.48 2.19
C ASN A 118 -13.66 -20.29 1.31
N THR A 119 -13.39 -19.17 1.96
CA THR A 119 -12.86 -17.97 1.31
C THR A 119 -11.36 -17.86 1.50
N GLU A 120 -10.62 -17.58 0.43
CA GLU A 120 -9.16 -17.38 0.45
C GLU A 120 -8.77 -16.10 -0.31
N PRO A 121 -7.53 -15.58 -0.15
CA PRO A 121 -7.10 -14.35 -0.82
C PRO A 121 -7.17 -14.42 -2.35
N ALA A 122 -7.84 -13.44 -2.97
CA ALA A 122 -8.10 -13.41 -4.42
C ALA A 122 -6.84 -13.50 -5.29
N ILE A 123 -5.72 -12.92 -4.83
CA ILE A 123 -4.47 -12.86 -5.60
C ILE A 123 -3.67 -14.17 -5.57
N ALA A 124 -3.88 -15.01 -4.55
CA ALA A 124 -3.02 -16.17 -4.27
C ALA A 124 -3.74 -17.53 -4.42
N SER A 125 -5.06 -17.52 -4.65
CA SER A 125 -5.88 -18.73 -4.69
C SER A 125 -6.60 -18.88 -6.03
N HIS A 126 -6.89 -20.14 -6.39
CA HIS A 126 -7.75 -20.44 -7.53
C HIS A 126 -9.21 -20.25 -7.13
N GLN A 127 -9.95 -19.46 -7.91
CA GLN A 127 -11.38 -19.29 -7.68
C GLN A 127 -12.14 -20.54 -8.10
N TYR A 128 -12.98 -21.04 -7.19
CA TYR A 128 -13.94 -22.08 -7.47
C TYR A 128 -15.19 -21.50 -8.12
N PHE A 129 -15.59 -22.10 -9.25
CA PHE A 129 -16.79 -21.73 -10.00
C PHE A 129 -17.81 -22.86 -9.90
N PRO A 130 -18.86 -22.74 -9.06
CA PRO A 130 -19.85 -23.81 -8.87
C PRO A 130 -20.52 -24.29 -10.17
N GLN A 131 -20.55 -23.45 -11.20
CA GLN A 131 -21.18 -23.76 -12.49
C GLN A 131 -20.33 -24.68 -13.37
N THR A 132 -19.01 -24.69 -13.19
CA THR A 132 -18.08 -25.41 -14.09
C THR A 132 -17.25 -26.48 -13.41
N GLY A 133 -17.27 -26.55 -12.07
CA GLY A 133 -16.46 -27.49 -11.30
C GLY A 133 -15.05 -26.96 -11.10
#